data_AF-A0A1I2D6W5-F1
#
_entry.id   AF-A0A1I2D6W5-F1
#
_cell.length_a   1.000
_cell.length_b   1.000
_cell.length_c   1.000
_cell.angle_alpha   90.00
_cell.angle_beta   90.00
_cell.angle_gamma   90.00
#
_symmetry.space_group_name_H-M   'P 1'
#
loop_
_entity.id
_entity.type
_entity.pdbx_description
1 polymer ?
#
loop_
_entity_poly.entity_id
_entity_poly.type
_entity_poly.pdbx_seq_one_letter_code
_entity_poly.pdbx_strand_id
1 'polypeptide(L)'
;MQIIENWTLVRGILKTFSAESDTDNFGELSLSIQQTTSLEGIADLISPKALDQARVYVPKADLTGTTVRPGQTVELILHITASGRLYAQAGSLRVINA
;
A
#
# COMPACT_ATOMS: atom_id res chain seq x y z
N MET A 1 4.87 -7.65 -25.57
CA MET A 1 5.69 -7.46 -24.35
C MET A 1 4.70 -7.26 -23.21
N GLN A 2 4.50 -8.28 -22.39
CA GLN A 2 3.53 -8.24 -21.29
C GLN A 2 4.28 -7.66 -20.08
N ILE A 3 3.85 -6.50 -19.60
CA ILE A 3 4.38 -5.94 -18.35
C ILE A 3 3.84 -6.87 -17.26
N ILE A 4 4.71 -7.67 -16.66
CA ILE A 4 4.36 -8.40 -15.45
C ILE A 4 4.40 -7.35 -14.34
N GLU A 5 3.22 -6.87 -13.94
CA GLU A 5 3.09 -5.96 -12.81
C GLU A 5 3.27 -6.77 -11.51
N ASN A 6 4.21 -6.34 -10.69
CA ASN A 6 4.65 -7.10 -9.53
C ASN A 6 3.71 -6.88 -8.33
N TRP A 7 2.71 -7.75 -8.13
CA TRP A 7 1.70 -7.57 -7.08
C TRP A 7 1.97 -8.39 -5.79
N THR A 8 1.88 -7.74 -4.64
CA THR A 8 2.01 -8.34 -3.30
C THR A 8 0.86 -7.87 -2.41
N LEU A 9 0.14 -8.81 -1.80
CA LEU A 9 -0.82 -8.49 -0.75
C LEU A 9 -0.06 -8.12 0.52
N VAL A 10 -0.37 -6.99 1.12
CA VAL A 10 0.23 -6.56 2.39
C VAL A 10 -0.83 -6.30 3.43
N ARG A 11 -0.48 -6.58 4.68
CA ARG A 11 -1.26 -6.18 5.85
C ARG A 11 -0.37 -5.41 6.80
N GLY A 12 -0.84 -4.25 7.25
CA GLY A 12 -0.04 -3.36 8.08
C GLY A 12 -0.89 -2.47 8.98
N ILE A 13 -0.22 -1.83 9.94
CA ILE A 13 -0.81 -0.82 10.80
C ILE A 13 -0.58 0.55 10.16
N LEU A 14 -1.66 1.29 9.95
CA LEU A 14 -1.62 2.67 9.48
C LEU A 14 -0.96 3.56 10.54
N LYS A 15 0.09 4.29 10.15
CA LYS A 15 0.81 5.24 11.01
C LYS A 15 0.36 6.67 10.76
N THR A 16 0.37 7.07 9.48
CA THR A 16 -0.09 8.40 9.06
C THR A 16 -0.87 8.28 7.76
N PHE A 17 -1.75 9.24 7.53
CA PHE A 17 -2.58 9.36 6.34
C PHE A 17 -2.54 10.80 5.85
N SER A 18 -2.38 10.96 4.54
CA SER A 18 -2.56 12.21 3.83
C SER A 18 -3.43 11.97 2.60
N ALA A 19 -4.49 12.76 2.43
CA ALA A 19 -5.32 12.74 1.21
C ALA A 19 -4.57 13.36 0.00
N GLU A 20 -3.46 14.05 0.25
CA GLU A 20 -2.60 14.67 -0.75
C GLU A 20 -1.25 13.93 -0.80
N SER A 21 -0.68 13.81 -2.00
CA SER A 21 0.65 13.29 -2.23
C SER A 21 1.33 14.09 -3.35
N ASP A 22 2.62 13.82 -3.59
CA ASP A 22 3.37 14.39 -4.72
C ASP A 22 2.95 13.82 -6.09
N THR A 23 1.98 12.89 -6.11
CA THR A 23 1.51 12.20 -7.30
C THR A 23 0.03 12.51 -7.53
N ASP A 24 -0.30 13.02 -8.71
CA ASP A 24 -1.67 13.38 -9.09
C ASP A 24 -2.63 12.19 -8.95
N ASN A 25 -3.80 12.44 -8.37
CA ASN A 25 -4.84 11.43 -8.09
C ASN A 25 -4.49 10.35 -7.04
N PHE A 26 -3.36 10.48 -6.33
CA PHE A 26 -3.02 9.62 -5.19
C PHE A 26 -2.96 10.40 -3.88
N GLY A 27 -3.30 9.73 -2.78
CA GLY A 27 -2.93 10.12 -1.42
C GLY A 27 -1.78 9.24 -0.91
N GLU A 28 -1.29 9.53 0.29
CA GLU A 28 -0.18 8.82 0.91
C GLU A 28 -0.62 8.15 2.23
N LEU A 29 -0.29 6.86 2.37
CA LEU A 29 -0.35 6.14 3.64
C LEU A 29 1.07 5.78 4.07
N SER A 30 1.38 6.01 5.34
CA SER A 30 2.55 5.41 5.98
C SER A 30 2.09 4.18 6.75
N LEU A 31 2.63 3.02 6.40
CA LEU A 31 2.28 1.74 7.01
C LEU A 31 3.48 1.12 7.70
N SER A 32 3.22 0.52 8.87
CA SER A 32 4.09 -0.52 9.41
C SER A 32 3.52 -1.87 8.95
N ILE A 33 4.07 -2.39 7.86
CA ILE A 33 3.69 -3.66 7.24
C ILE A 33 4.13 -4.79 8.16
N GLN A 34 3.17 -5.64 8.55
CA GLN A 34 3.38 -6.76 9.45
C GLN A 34 3.41 -8.09 8.71
N GLN A 35 2.72 -8.16 7.57
CA GLN A 35 2.61 -9.38 6.77
C GLN A 35 2.64 -9.01 5.29
N THR A 36 3.36 -9.83 4.53
CA THR A 36 3.37 -9.81 3.07
C THR A 36 2.99 -11.19 2.56
N THR A 37 2.13 -11.25 1.56
CA THR A 37 1.73 -12.49 0.88
C THR A 37 1.83 -12.23 -0.60
N SER A 38 2.72 -12.95 -1.26
CA SER A 38 2.94 -12.81 -2.70
C SER A 38 1.77 -13.38 -3.45
N LEU A 39 1.15 -12.55 -4.28
CA LEU A 39 0.06 -13.01 -5.13
C LEU A 39 0.61 -13.65 -6.40
N GLU A 40 1.72 -13.11 -6.94
CA GLU A 40 2.40 -13.66 -8.12
C GLU A 40 3.91 -13.73 -7.91
N GLY A 41 4.42 -14.75 -7.18
CA GLY A 41 5.85 -15.11 -7.16
C GLY A 41 6.85 -14.09 -6.58
N ILE A 42 6.37 -12.98 -6.00
CA ILE A 42 7.17 -11.82 -5.61
C ILE A 42 7.03 -11.59 -4.09
N ALA A 43 7.63 -12.46 -3.28
CA ALA A 43 7.76 -12.23 -1.83
C ALA A 43 8.98 -11.35 -1.55
N ASP A 44 9.98 -11.47 -2.43
CA ASP A 44 11.35 -11.10 -2.14
C ASP A 44 11.70 -9.66 -2.52
N LEU A 45 10.81 -8.90 -3.17
CA LEU A 45 11.10 -7.53 -3.60
C LEU A 45 10.80 -6.46 -2.54
N ILE A 46 10.00 -6.78 -1.52
CA ILE A 46 9.76 -5.86 -0.40
C ILE A 46 10.69 -6.28 0.74
N SER A 47 11.87 -5.65 0.81
CA SER A 47 12.85 -5.95 1.86
C SER A 47 12.22 -5.75 3.25
N PRO A 48 12.41 -6.68 4.20
CA PRO A 48 11.89 -6.57 5.57
C PRO A 48 12.26 -5.27 6.29
N LYS A 49 13.40 -4.67 5.93
CA LYS A 49 13.86 -3.37 6.47
C LYS A 49 13.03 -2.17 6.00
N ALA A 50 12.29 -2.28 4.89
CA ALA A 50 11.42 -1.23 4.35
C ALA A 50 10.00 -1.26 4.96
N LEU A 51 9.69 -2.24 5.81
CA LEU A 51 8.34 -2.53 6.26
C LEU A 51 7.86 -1.70 7.45
N ASP A 52 8.72 -1.03 8.21
CA ASP A 52 8.25 -0.34 9.44
C ASP A 52 7.65 1.07 9.19
N GLN A 53 8.04 1.71 8.07
CA GLN A 53 7.51 3.01 7.61
C GLN A 53 7.40 3.03 6.08
N ALA A 54 6.68 2.06 5.52
CA ALA A 54 6.45 1.99 4.09
C ALA A 54 5.52 3.13 3.65
N ARG A 55 6.00 4.01 2.76
CA ARG A 55 5.15 4.98 2.08
C ARG A 55 4.45 4.34 0.91
N VAL A 56 3.12 4.38 0.94
CA VAL A 56 2.25 3.78 -0.05
C VAL A 56 1.39 4.87 -0.67
N TYR A 57 1.44 4.94 -1.99
CA TYR A 57 0.56 5.81 -2.78
C TYR A 57 -0.74 5.07 -3.05
N VAL A 58 -1.85 5.61 -2.57
CA VAL A 58 -3.18 5.00 -2.70
C VAL A 58 -4.06 5.90 -3.56
N PRO A 59 -4.81 5.35 -4.53
CA PRO A 59 -5.74 6.15 -5.34
C PRO A 59 -6.69 6.97 -4.46
N LYS A 60 -6.85 8.27 -4.75
CA LYS A 60 -7.75 9.15 -3.98
C LYS A 60 -9.19 8.63 -3.95
N ALA A 61 -9.61 7.92 -5.00
CA ALA A 61 -10.92 7.28 -5.06
C ALA A 61 -11.13 6.28 -3.90
N ASP A 62 -10.12 5.48 -3.55
CA ASP A 62 -10.19 4.49 -2.46
C ASP A 62 -10.22 5.14 -1.08
N LEU A 63 -9.63 6.34 -0.97
CA LEU A 63 -9.66 7.16 0.23
C LEU A 63 -11.00 7.91 0.38
N THR A 64 -11.69 8.15 -0.74
CA THR A 64 -12.96 8.88 -0.76
C THR A 64 -14.10 7.94 -0.33
N GLY A 65 -14.50 8.01 0.94
CA GLY A 65 -15.55 7.17 1.53
C GLY A 65 -15.05 6.09 2.48
N THR A 66 -13.73 5.87 2.55
CA THR A 66 -13.10 4.99 3.53
C THR A 66 -12.62 5.81 4.72
N THR A 67 -13.11 5.51 5.93
CA THR A 67 -12.58 6.14 7.15
C THR A 67 -11.29 5.43 7.56
N VAL A 68 -10.16 6.00 7.17
CA VAL A 68 -8.82 5.55 7.57
C VAL A 68 -8.27 6.42 8.70
N ARG A 69 -7.75 5.78 9.75
CA ARG A 69 -7.18 6.44 10.94
C ARG A 69 -5.88 5.76 11.39
N PRO A 70 -4.89 6.53 11.86
CA PRO A 70 -3.71 5.96 12.50
C PRO A 70 -4.07 4.94 13.59
N GLY A 71 -3.35 3.82 13.61
CA GLY A 71 -3.58 2.68 14.50
C GLY A 71 -4.47 1.58 13.91
N GLN A 72 -5.21 1.85 12.83
CA GLN A 72 -6.02 0.81 12.18
C GLN A 72 -5.15 -0.19 11.41
N THR A 73 -5.59 -1.45 11.40
CA THR A 73 -5.04 -2.46 10.51
C THR A 73 -5.68 -2.33 9.15
N VAL A 74 -4.85 -2.18 8.12
CA VAL A 74 -5.28 -2.12 6.72
C VAL A 74 -4.65 -3.26 5.93
N GLU A 75 -5.37 -3.69 4.90
CA GLU A 75 -4.94 -4.66 3.91
C GLU A 75 -5.06 -4.02 2.52
N LEU A 76 -4.09 -4.28 1.66
CA LEU A 76 -4.03 -3.69 0.33
C LEU A 76 -3.08 -4.49 -0.56
N ILE A 77 -3.29 -4.38 -1.87
CA ILE A 77 -2.44 -5.03 -2.87
C ILE A 77 -1.48 -3.97 -3.39
N LEU A 78 -0.18 -4.20 -3.24
CA LEU A 78 0.87 -3.28 -3.63
C LEU A 78 1.61 -3.76 -4.86
N HIS A 79 2.08 -2.82 -5.65
CA HIS A 79 3.18 -3.05 -6.58
C HIS A 79 4.31 -2.05 -6.36
N ILE A 80 5.54 -2.52 -6.60
CA ILE A 80 6.75 -1.70 -6.54
C ILE A 80 7.16 -1.30 -7.95
N THR A 81 7.38 -0.01 -8.15
CA THR A 81 7.90 0.53 -9.41
C THR A 81 9.42 0.44 -9.46
N ALA A 82 10.01 0.63 -10.65
CA ALA A 82 11.46 0.66 -10.82
C ALA A 82 12.16 1.75 -9.98
N SER A 83 11.43 2.81 -9.59
CA SER A 83 11.93 3.86 -8.68
C SER A 83 11.85 3.50 -7.20
N GLY A 84 11.31 2.32 -6.85
CA GLY A 84 11.14 1.86 -5.48
C GLY A 84 9.90 2.41 -4.77
N ARG A 85 9.04 3.17 -5.47
CA ARG A 85 7.76 3.64 -4.92
C ARG A 85 6.74 2.50 -4.89
N LEU A 86 5.97 2.44 -3.80
CA LEU A 86 4.90 1.47 -3.58
C LEU A 86 3.54 2.09 -3.92
N TYR A 87 2.83 1.48 -4.85
CA TYR A 87 1.50 1.91 -5.25
C TYR A 87 0.48 0.84 -4.90
N ALA A 88 -0.66 1.26 -4.35
CA ALA A 88 -1.77 0.37 -4.12
C ALA A 88 -2.59 0.17 -5.40
N GLN A 89 -3.04 -1.06 -5.63
CA GLN A 89 -4.02 -1.36 -6.65
C GLN A 89 -5.33 -0.63 -6.33
N ALA A 90 -5.94 -0.01 -7.33
CA ALA A 90 -7.24 0.65 -7.17
C ALA A 90 -8.30 -0.34 -6.68
N GLY A 91 -9.09 0.08 -5.69
CA GLY A 91 -10.11 -0.70 -5.02
C GLY A 91 -9.58 -1.76 -4.05
N SER A 92 -8.27 -1.83 -3.79
CA SER A 92 -7.69 -2.86 -2.92
C SER A 92 -7.63 -2.48 -1.44
N LEU A 93 -7.77 -1.20 -1.10
CA LEU A 93 -7.73 -0.73 0.29
C LEU A 93 -8.89 -1.32 1.10
N ARG A 94 -8.55 -2.07 2.16
CA ARG A 94 -9.50 -2.63 3.11
C ARG A 94 -9.07 -2.32 4.54
N VAL A 95 -9.97 -1.72 5.33
CA VAL A 95 -9.78 -1.54 6.77
C VAL A 95 -10.30 -2.79 7.48
N ILE A 96 -9.43 -3.50 8.19
CA ILE A 96 -9.76 -4.80 8.79
C ILE A 96 -10.38 -4.64 10.18
N ASN A 97 -9.90 -3.67 10.96
CA ASN A 97 -10.46 -3.31 12.26
C ASN A 97 -10.77 -1.81 12.24
N ALA A 98 -12.06 -1.48 12.12
CA ALA A 98 -12.58 -0.12 12.18
C ALA A 98 -13.07 0.22 13.59
#